data_AF-A0AAU9VSB1-F1
#
_entry.id   AF-A0AAU9VSB1-F1
#
_cell.length_a   1.000
_cell.length_b   1.000
_cell.length_c   1.000
_cell.angle_alpha   90.00
_cell.angle_beta   90.00
_cell.angle_gamma   90.00
#
_symmetry.space_group_name_H-M   'P 1'
#
loop_
_entity.id
_entity.type
_entity.pdbx_description
1 polymer ?
#
loop_
_entity_poly.entity_id
_entity_poly.type
_entity_poly.pdbx_seq_one_letter_code
_entity_poly.pdbx_strand_id
1 'polypeptide(L)'
;MLRQPSILSYEDVGHQVIWKNKNNTVQKISLFEKHLLSKGIVTIGDLISDTGIFLKDVKVLHANLSPIPHFRLMSVEDAIPRDWRRIIRQSFPFDWKKIYSSPFTVTI
;
A
#
# COMPACT_ATOMS: atom_id res chain seq x y z
N MET A 1 26.30 17.15 -6.52
CA MET A 1 26.31 15.67 -6.55
C MET A 1 25.11 15.18 -5.77
N LEU A 2 24.05 14.72 -6.44
CA LEU A 2 22.87 14.15 -5.76
C LEU A 2 23.20 12.69 -5.38
N ARG A 3 23.11 12.39 -4.09
CA ARG A 3 23.40 11.08 -3.50
C ARG A 3 22.56 9.99 -4.20
N GLN A 4 23.21 8.89 -4.58
CA GLN A 4 22.53 7.65 -4.99
C GLN A 4 21.52 7.23 -3.91
N PRO A 5 20.36 6.68 -4.27
CA PRO A 5 19.38 6.25 -3.28
C PRO A 5 19.96 5.06 -2.53
N SER A 6 20.04 5.17 -1.20
CA SER A 6 20.18 4.02 -0.31
C SER A 6 19.14 2.98 -0.71
N ILE A 7 19.54 1.73 -0.88
CA ILE A 7 18.63 0.62 -1.18
C ILE A 7 17.50 0.67 -0.14
N LEU A 8 16.29 1.02 -0.56
CA LEU A 8 15.13 1.09 0.31
C LEU A 8 14.64 -0.34 0.57
N SER A 9 14.61 -0.76 1.83
CA SER A 9 14.01 -2.02 2.26
C SER A 9 12.48 -1.92 2.29
N TYR A 10 11.79 -3.06 2.41
CA TYR A 10 10.34 -3.04 2.66
C TYR A 10 10.00 -2.30 3.94
N GLU A 11 10.80 -2.43 5.00
CA GLU A 11 10.57 -1.72 6.25
C GLU A 11 10.67 -0.20 6.04
N ASP A 12 11.66 0.24 5.26
CA ASP A 12 11.85 1.66 4.91
C ASP A 12 10.65 2.22 4.13
N VAL A 13 10.05 1.41 3.23
CA VAL A 13 8.88 1.79 2.43
C VAL A 13 7.59 1.69 3.23
N GLY A 14 7.39 0.59 3.95
CA GLY A 14 6.19 0.25 4.71
C GLY A 14 5.92 1.24 5.84
N HIS A 15 6.98 1.76 6.49
CA HIS A 15 6.86 2.78 7.53
C HIS A 15 6.69 4.21 7.02
N GLN A 16 6.71 4.45 5.70
CA GLN A 16 6.46 5.78 5.16
C GLN A 16 5.04 6.23 5.45
N VAL A 17 4.89 7.41 6.04
CA VAL A 17 3.58 8.02 6.33
C VAL A 17 2.97 8.53 5.02
N ILE A 18 1.77 8.05 4.69
CA ILE A 18 1.04 8.42 3.46
C ILE A 18 0.83 9.93 3.39
N TRP A 19 0.46 10.53 4.53
CA TRP A 19 -0.01 11.90 4.62
C TRP A 19 1.09 12.97 4.69
N LYS A 20 2.35 12.55 4.92
CA LYS A 20 3.52 13.44 5.09
C LYS A 20 4.53 13.28 3.96
N ASN A 21 4.16 12.63 2.87
CA ASN A 21 5.09 12.34 1.78
C ASN A 21 5.15 13.52 0.79
N LYS A 22 6.31 14.18 0.69
CA LYS A 22 6.59 15.24 -0.30
C LYS A 22 6.43 14.75 -1.76
N ASN A 23 6.44 13.44 -1.98
CA ASN A 23 6.26 12.81 -3.29
C ASN A 23 4.79 12.47 -3.60
N ASN A 24 3.88 12.47 -2.62
CA ASN A 24 2.44 12.18 -2.80
C ASN A 24 1.62 13.48 -2.80
N THR A 25 2.00 14.43 -3.66
CA THR A 25 1.15 15.59 -3.96
C THR A 25 0.53 15.41 -5.34
N VAL A 26 -0.80 15.31 -5.42
CA VAL A 26 -1.51 15.52 -6.68
C VAL A 26 -1.65 17.03 -6.85
N GLN A 27 -1.02 17.59 -7.88
CA GLN A 27 -1.13 19.02 -8.22
C GLN A 27 -0.74 20.00 -7.07
N LYS A 28 0.25 19.66 -6.23
CA LYS A 28 0.71 20.46 -5.07
C LYS A 28 -0.30 20.58 -3.92
N ILE A 29 -1.41 19.83 -3.94
CA ILE A 29 -2.34 19.74 -2.82
C ILE A 29 -1.98 18.52 -1.98
N SER A 30 -1.90 18.70 -0.66
CA SER A 30 -1.68 17.60 0.28
C SER A 30 -2.90 16.66 0.26
N LEU A 31 -2.66 15.36 0.06
CA LEU A 31 -3.71 14.32 0.11
C LEU A 31 -4.14 13.98 1.55
N PHE A 32 -3.85 14.83 2.54
CA PHE A 32 -4.18 14.57 3.94
C PHE A 32 -5.69 14.38 4.14
N GLU A 33 -6.09 13.17 4.56
CA GLU A 33 -7.46 12.83 4.86
C GLU A 33 -7.63 12.46 6.34
N LYS A 34 -8.15 13.41 7.12
CA LYS A 34 -8.34 13.26 8.57
C LYS A 34 -9.20 12.04 8.91
N HIS A 35 -10.19 11.73 8.08
CA HIS A 35 -11.06 10.57 8.29
C HIS A 35 -10.28 9.25 8.17
N LEU A 36 -9.42 9.10 7.17
CA LEU A 36 -8.60 7.90 6.99
C LEU A 36 -7.56 7.75 8.12
N LEU A 37 -6.95 8.87 8.55
CA LEU A 37 -6.09 8.90 9.72
C LEU A 37 -6.84 8.41 10.98
N SER A 38 -8.08 8.85 11.20
CA SER A 38 -8.90 8.42 12.35
C SER A 38 -9.25 6.93 12.34
N LYS A 39 -9.18 6.28 11.16
CA LYS A 39 -9.35 4.84 10.97
C LYS A 39 -8.05 4.04 11.16
N GLY A 40 -6.95 4.71 11.51
CA GLY A 40 -5.65 4.09 11.72
C GLY A 40 -4.90 3.76 10.43
N ILE A 41 -5.31 4.34 9.29
CA ILE A 41 -4.61 4.22 8.01
C ILE A 41 -3.58 5.36 7.95
N VAL A 42 -2.32 5.04 8.25
CA VAL A 42 -1.25 6.03 8.48
C VAL A 42 -0.09 5.82 7.52
N THR A 43 0.35 4.58 7.34
CA THR A 43 1.57 4.21 6.60
C THR A 43 1.26 3.44 5.33
N ILE A 44 2.24 3.32 4.44
CA ILE A 44 2.13 2.48 3.23
C ILE A 44 1.84 1.02 3.61
N GLY A 45 2.42 0.53 4.70
CA GLY A 45 2.16 -0.81 5.23
C GLY A 45 0.68 -1.04 5.58
N ASP A 46 -0.01 -0.02 6.09
CA ASP A 46 -1.45 -0.10 6.42
C ASP A 46 -2.34 -0.26 5.18
N LEU A 47 -1.79 -0.15 3.97
CA LEU A 47 -2.51 -0.39 2.72
C LEU A 47 -2.26 -1.79 2.15
N ILE A 48 -1.29 -2.54 2.66
CA ILE A 48 -0.78 -3.75 2.02
C ILE A 48 -1.15 -4.95 2.89
N SER A 49 -1.80 -5.94 2.28
CA SER A 49 -2.09 -7.20 2.97
C SER A 49 -0.80 -7.97 3.33
N ASP A 50 -0.95 -9.00 4.18
CA ASP A 50 0.08 -10.02 4.45
C ASP A 50 0.61 -10.73 3.19
N THR A 51 -0.12 -10.62 2.08
CA THR A 51 0.15 -11.19 0.76
C THR A 51 0.69 -10.16 -0.24
N GLY A 52 0.95 -8.93 0.19
CA GLY A 52 1.50 -7.88 -0.68
C GLY A 52 0.49 -7.21 -1.60
N ILE A 53 -0.82 -7.41 -1.37
CA ILE A 53 -1.89 -6.83 -2.20
C ILE A 53 -2.34 -5.50 -1.61
N PHE A 54 -2.31 -4.45 -2.43
CA PHE A 54 -2.79 -3.14 -2.04
C PHE A 54 -4.29 -3.11 -1.77
N LEU A 55 -4.69 -2.25 -0.84
CA LEU A 55 -6.07 -2.02 -0.40
C LEU A 55 -6.77 -3.25 0.16
N LYS A 56 -6.00 -4.28 0.55
CA LYS A 56 -6.49 -5.54 1.14
C LYS A 56 -6.01 -5.77 2.56
N ASP A 57 -5.31 -4.80 3.16
CA ASP A 57 -4.99 -4.87 4.59
C ASP A 57 -6.28 -4.88 5.44
N VAL A 58 -6.21 -5.57 6.59
CA VAL A 58 -7.34 -5.70 7.52
C VAL A 58 -7.85 -4.34 7.97
N LYS A 59 -6.98 -3.34 8.15
CA LYS A 59 -7.40 -1.97 8.52
C LYS A 59 -8.24 -1.33 7.42
N VAL A 60 -7.86 -1.49 6.16
CA VAL A 60 -8.63 -0.96 5.01
C VAL A 60 -9.97 -1.66 4.90
N LEU A 61 -9.99 -2.99 5.02
CA LEU A 61 -11.22 -3.78 4.93
C LEU A 61 -12.19 -3.50 6.09
N HIS A 62 -11.67 -3.31 7.31
CA HIS A 62 -12.49 -3.06 8.51
C HIS A 62 -12.83 -1.58 8.72
N ALA A 63 -12.22 -0.65 7.97
CA ALA A 63 -12.50 0.77 8.10
C ALA A 63 -13.94 1.16 7.69
N ASN A 64 -14.66 0.27 6.98
CA ASN A 64 -16.02 0.46 6.45
C ASN A 64 -16.14 1.81 5.73
N LEU A 65 -15.26 2.00 4.75
CA LEU A 65 -15.14 3.27 4.01
C LEU A 65 -16.30 3.43 3.03
N SER A 66 -16.86 4.64 2.98
CA SER A 66 -17.75 5.01 1.89
C SER A 66 -16.96 5.10 0.56
N PRO A 67 -17.65 5.13 -0.60
CA PRO A 67 -16.98 5.09 -1.90
C PRO A 67 -15.95 6.22 -2.13
N ILE A 68 -16.21 7.42 -1.60
CA ILE A 68 -15.33 8.58 -1.79
C ILE A 68 -13.96 8.38 -1.10
N PRO A 69 -13.88 8.11 0.22
CA PRO A 69 -12.62 7.76 0.88
C PRO A 69 -11.91 6.56 0.26
N HIS A 70 -12.66 5.55 -0.23
CA HIS A 70 -12.06 4.41 -0.91
C HIS A 70 -11.39 4.82 -2.22
N PHE A 71 -12.04 5.68 -3.02
CA PHE A 71 -11.44 6.25 -4.24
C PHE A 71 -10.19 7.11 -3.95
N ARG A 72 -10.17 7.83 -2.83
CA ARG A 72 -8.97 8.55 -2.39
C ARG A 72 -7.82 7.59 -2.10
N LEU A 73 -8.07 6.44 -1.48
CA LEU A 73 -7.03 5.43 -1.27
C LEU A 73 -6.49 4.84 -2.58
N MET A 74 -7.35 4.60 -3.57
CA MET A 74 -6.91 4.20 -4.92
C MET A 74 -6.01 5.26 -5.56
N SER A 75 -6.33 6.54 -5.37
CA SER A 75 -5.48 7.64 -5.84
C SER A 75 -4.13 7.69 -5.11
N VAL A 76 -4.11 7.37 -3.81
CA VAL A 76 -2.87 7.26 -3.02
C VAL A 76 -2.01 6.11 -3.53
N GLU A 77 -2.60 4.93 -3.77
CA GLU A 77 -1.91 3.77 -4.34
C GLU A 77 -1.26 4.11 -5.69
N ASP A 78 -1.99 4.79 -6.57
CA ASP A 78 -1.46 5.20 -7.88
C ASP A 78 -0.34 6.25 -7.78
N ALA A 79 -0.34 7.07 -6.72
CA ALA A 79 0.73 8.02 -6.45
C ALA A 79 2.02 7.36 -5.90
N ILE A 80 1.97 6.11 -5.43
CA ILE A 80 3.15 5.43 -4.87
C ILE A 80 4.23 5.28 -5.95
N PRO A 81 5.50 5.68 -5.68
CA PRO A 81 6.60 5.52 -6.62
C PRO A 81 6.76 4.08 -7.12
N ARG A 82 7.06 3.92 -8.41
CA ARG A 82 7.23 2.60 -9.04
C ARG A 82 8.29 1.73 -8.34
N ASP A 83 9.39 2.34 -7.89
CA ASP A 83 10.44 1.62 -7.17
C ASP A 83 9.96 1.06 -5.83
N TRP A 84 9.07 1.77 -5.14
CA TRP A 84 8.49 1.30 -3.88
C TRP A 84 7.54 0.15 -4.13
N ARG A 85 6.69 0.23 -5.16
CA ARG A 85 5.84 -0.89 -5.58
C ARG A 85 6.68 -2.12 -5.94
N ARG A 86 7.84 -1.93 -6.57
CA ARG A 86 8.78 -3.01 -6.89
C ARG A 86 9.34 -3.66 -5.62
N ILE A 87 9.80 -2.86 -4.65
CA ILE A 87 10.31 -3.35 -3.35
C ILE A 87 9.23 -4.17 -2.64
N ILE A 88 8.01 -3.63 -2.52
CA ILE A 88 6.88 -4.34 -1.92
C ILE A 88 6.65 -5.68 -2.61
N ARG A 89 6.55 -5.70 -3.95
CA ARG A 89 6.33 -6.94 -4.71
C ARG A 89 7.44 -7.99 -4.49
N GLN A 90 8.69 -7.55 -4.33
CA GLN A 90 9.82 -8.45 -4.07
C GLN A 90 9.80 -9.01 -2.65
N SER A 91 9.25 -8.27 -1.69
CA SER A 91 9.15 -8.69 -0.29
C SER A 91 7.98 -9.63 -0.01
N PHE A 92 6.99 -9.68 -0.91
CA PHE A 92 5.90 -10.66 -0.88
C PHE A 92 5.97 -11.57 -2.12
N PRO A 93 6.97 -12.46 -2.19
CA PRO A 93 7.05 -13.41 -3.30
C PRO A 93 5.77 -14.25 -3.32
N PHE A 94 5.18 -14.35 -4.51
CA PHE A 94 3.96 -15.12 -4.76
C PHE A 94 4.21 -16.59 -4.38
N ASP A 95 3.67 -17.01 -3.23
CA ASP A 95 3.86 -18.37 -2.76
C ASP A 95 2.86 -19.30 -3.43
N TRP A 96 3.30 -19.87 -4.56
CA TRP A 96 2.56 -20.89 -5.30
C TRP A 96 2.10 -22.04 -4.39
N LYS A 97 2.84 -22.37 -3.32
CA LYS A 97 2.48 -23.47 -2.44
C LYS A 97 1.20 -23.19 -1.65
N LYS A 98 0.92 -21.94 -1.28
CA LYS A 98 -0.34 -21.54 -0.61
C LYS A 98 -1.56 -21.69 -1.50
N ILE A 99 -1.40 -21.51 -2.81
CA ILE A 99 -2.51 -21.65 -3.78
C ILE A 99 -2.84 -23.12 -4.00
N TYR A 100 -1.83 -23.98 -4.19
CA TYR A 100 -2.04 -25.42 -4.38
C TYR A 100 -2.45 -26.18 -3.12
N SER A 101 -2.34 -25.56 -1.93
CA SER A 101 -2.86 -26.10 -0.67
C SER A 101 -4.24 -25.54 -0.30
N SER A 102 -4.83 -24.68 -1.13
CA SER A 102 -6.23 -24.28 -1.00
C SER A 102 -7.14 -25.47 -1.37
N PRO A 103 -8.15 -25.83 -0.55
CA PRO A 103 -9.01 -26.99 -0.77
C PRO A 103 -9.95 -26.87 -1.98
N PHE A 104 -9.89 -25.77 -2.72
CA PHE A 104 -10.70 -25.56 -3.92
C PHE A 104 -9.88 -25.88 -5.15
N THR A 105 -10.13 -27.04 -5.75
CA THR A 105 -9.67 -27.38 -7.10
C THR A 105 -10.21 -26.38 -8.10
N VAL A 106 -9.31 -25.63 -8.76
CA VAL A 106 -9.64 -24.87 -9.97
C VAL A 106 -9.83 -25.88 -11.09
N THR A 107 -11.08 -26.16 -11.45
CA THR A 107 -11.41 -26.91 -12.66
C THR A 107 -11.29 -25.95 -13.84
N ILE A 108 -10.44 -26.29 -14.80
CA ILE A 108 -10.27 -25.56 -16.08
C ILE A 108 -11.27 -26.08 -17.09
#